data_AF-A0A1C5U4Y0-F1
#
_entry.id   AF-A0A1C5U4Y0-F1
#
_cell.length_a   1.000
_cell.length_b   1.000
_cell.length_c   1.000
_cell.angle_alpha   90.00
_cell.angle_beta   90.00
_cell.angle_gamma   90.00
#
_symmetry.space_group_name_H-M   'P 1'
#
loop_
_entity.id
_entity.type
_entity.pdbx_description
1 polymer ?
#
loop_
_entity_poly.entity_id
_entity_poly.type
_entity_poly.pdbx_seq_one_letter_code
_entity_poly.pdbx_strand_id
1 'polypeptide(L)' 'MVKEKRYTIESELTNALLRFSFGKLTVEEAEDRARTAAANWDSSNEALAHKGLNWYAKQIVAKL' A
#
# COMPACT_ATOMS: atom_id res chain seq x y z
N MET A 1 -2.42 -23.48 14.50
CA MET A 1 -2.13 -22.06 14.81
C MET A 1 -2.75 -21.22 13.72
N VAL A 2 -3.86 -20.53 13.98
CA VAL A 2 -4.36 -19.50 13.08
C VAL A 2 -3.38 -18.34 13.20
N LYS A 3 -2.58 -18.06 12.15
CA LYS A 3 -1.77 -16.85 12.10
C LYS A 3 -2.75 -15.69 12.25
N GLU A 4 -2.75 -15.00 13.39
CA GLU A 4 -3.43 -13.71 13.52
C GLU A 4 -2.89 -12.83 12.39
N LYS A 5 -3.75 -12.48 11.43
CA LYS A 5 -3.39 -11.55 10.36
C LYS A 5 -3.18 -10.19 11.03
N ARG A 6 -1.93 -9.89 11.36
CA ARG A 6 -1.53 -8.57 11.80
C ARG A 6 -1.60 -7.67 10.58
N TYR A 7 -2.70 -6.93 10.44
CA TYR A 7 -2.88 -5.94 9.37
C TYR A 7 -1.88 -4.82 9.61
N THR A 8 -0.85 -4.77 8.78
CA THR A 8 0.16 -3.72 8.76
C THR A 8 -0.12 -2.78 7.60
N ILE A 9 0.30 -1.52 7.73
CA ILE A 9 0.25 -0.54 6.63
C ILE A 9 0.90 -1.11 5.36
N GLU A 10 2.03 -1.81 5.49
CA GLU A 10 2.71 -2.50 4.38
C GLU A 10 1.80 -3.54 3.72
N SER A 11 1.21 -4.47 4.48
CA SER A 11 0.36 -5.53 3.91
C SER A 11 -0.94 -5.00 3.30
N GLU A 12 -1.53 -3.94 3.88
CA GLU A 12 -2.68 -3.26 3.28
C GLU A 12 -2.30 -2.52 2.00
N LEU A 13 -1.15 -1.85 1.97
CA LEU A 13 -0.61 -1.21 0.77
C LEU A 13 -0.30 -2.23 -0.34
N THR A 14 0.33 -3.36 -0.03
CA THR A 14 0.60 -4.42 -1.01
C THR A 14 -0.69 -4.88 -1.69
N ASN A 15 -1.73 -5.15 -0.90
CA ASN A 15 -3.04 -5.56 -1.45
C ASN A 15 -3.67 -4.46 -2.32
N ALA A 16 -3.58 -3.20 -1.89
CA ALA A 16 -4.11 -2.07 -2.65
C ALA A 16 -3.34 -1.85 -3.96
N LEU A 17 -2.01 -1.96 -3.95
CA LEU A 17 -1.15 -1.85 -5.13
C LEU A 17 -1.44 -2.94 -6.15
N LEU A 18 -1.58 -4.20 -5.71
CA LEU A 18 -1.96 -5.30 -6.60
C LEU A 18 -3.34 -5.07 -7.22
N ARG A 19 -4.32 -4.66 -6.40
CA ARG A 19 -5.67 -4.36 -6.87
C ARG A 19 -5.72 -3.23 -7.90
N PHE A 20 -5.00 -2.13 -7.66
CA PHE A 20 -5.07 -0.95 -8.52
C PHE A 20 -4.10 -0.96 -9.69
N SER A 21 -3.05 -1.79 -9.65
CA SER A 21 -2.11 -1.93 -10.77
C SER A 21 -2.68 -2.71 -11.95
N PHE A 22 -3.82 -3.39 -11.79
CA PHE A 22 -4.47 -4.20 -12.84
C PHE A 22 -3.49 -5.18 -13.54
N GLY A 23 -2.63 -5.82 -12.76
CA GLY A 23 -1.66 -6.81 -13.24
C GLY A 23 -0.33 -6.21 -13.74
N LYS A 24 -0.15 -4.89 -13.67
CA LYS A 24 1.14 -4.23 -14.00
C LYS A 24 2.23 -4.48 -12.96
N LEU A 25 1.86 -4.86 -11.73
CA LEU A 25 2.81 -5.23 -10.69
C LEU A 25 2.68 -6.71 -10.37
N THR A 26 3.82 -7.37 -10.28
CA THR A 26 3.94 -8.66 -9.59
C THR A 26 3.79 -8.47 -8.08
N VAL A 27 3.61 -9.58 -7.36
CA VAL A 27 3.53 -9.57 -5.89
C VAL A 27 4.81 -8.99 -5.28
N GLU A 28 5.98 -9.42 -5.75
CA GLU A 28 7.28 -8.96 -5.25
C GLU A 28 7.49 -7.46 -5.47
N GLU A 29 7.14 -6.95 -6.67
CA GLU A 29 7.21 -5.52 -6.97
C GLU A 29 6.24 -4.67 -6.14
N ALA A 30 5.06 -5.21 -5.83
CA ALA A 30 4.09 -4.56 -4.98
C ALA A 30 4.54 -4.54 -3.51
N GLU A 31 5.14 -5.62 -3.01
CA GLU A 31 5.70 -5.71 -1.66
C GLU A 31 6.86 -4.73 -1.46
N ASP A 32 7.80 -4.66 -2.40
CA ASP A 32 8.94 -3.73 -2.32
C ASP A 32 8.46 -2.27 -2.28
N ARG A 33 7.53 -1.91 -3.17
CA ARG A 33 6.91 -0.56 -3.19
C ARG A 33 6.11 -0.28 -1.92
N ALA A 34 5.36 -1.26 -1.42
CA ALA A 34 4.59 -1.11 -0.19
C ALA A 34 5.49 -0.88 1.01
N ARG A 35 6.65 -1.55 1.08
CA ARG A 35 7.63 -1.36 2.16
C ARG A 35 8.19 0.06 2.16
N THR A 36 8.61 0.58 1.01
CA THR A 36 9.07 1.97 0.91
C THR A 36 7.94 2.96 1.24
N ALA A 37 6.72 2.71 0.76
CA ALA A 37 5.58 3.59 1.02
C ALA A 37 5.14 3.58 2.50
N ALA A 38 5.16 2.41 3.14
CA ALA A 38 4.82 2.25 4.55
C ALA A 38 5.85 2.92 5.47
N ALA A 39 7.13 2.91 5.12
CA ALA A 39 8.16 3.65 5.85
C ALA A 39 7.94 5.17 5.81
N ASN A 40 7.29 5.66 4.76
CA ASN A 40 6.92 7.08 4.59
C ASN A 40 5.47 7.38 5.01
N TRP A 41 4.76 6.39 5.58
CA TRP A 41 3.39 6.58 6.02
C TRP A 41 3.36 7.41 7.29
N ASP A 42 2.82 8.61 7.19
CA ASP A 42 2.58 9.50 8.31
C ASP A 42 1.08 9.70 8.50
N SER A 43 0.52 9.13 9.57
CA SER A 43 -0.89 9.30 9.92
C SER A 43 -1.22 10.73 10.38
N SER A 44 -0.21 11.54 10.66
CA SER A 44 -0.34 12.97 10.99
C SER A 44 -0.49 13.83 9.74
N ASN A 45 -0.18 13.29 8.56
CA ASN A 45 -0.40 13.98 7.29
C ASN A 45 -1.89 13.99 6.97
N GLU A 46 -2.51 15.18 6.96
CA GLU A 46 -3.94 15.36 6.70
C GLU A 46 -4.41 14.67 5.42
N ALA A 47 -3.61 14.69 4.34
CA ALA A 47 -4.00 14.04 3.09
C ALA A 47 -4.06 12.52 3.23
N LEU A 48 -3.11 11.91 3.95
CA LEU A 48 -3.12 10.46 4.22
C LEU A 48 -4.20 10.08 5.24
N ALA A 49 -4.43 10.92 6.26
CA ALA A 49 -5.47 10.73 7.26
C ALA A 49 -6.88 10.79 6.66
N HIS A 50 -7.13 11.72 5.74
CA HIS A 50 -8.45 11.89 5.12
C HIS A 50 -8.69 10.98 3.92
N LYS A 51 -7.67 10.72 3.09
CA LYS A 51 -7.84 9.95 1.84
C LYS A 51 -7.46 8.48 1.97
N GLY A 52 -6.64 8.13 2.95
CA GLY A 52 -6.30 6.75 3.31
C GLY A 52 -5.40 6.01 2.32
N LEU A 53 -5.14 4.74 2.65
CA LEU A 53 -4.20 3.87 1.93
C LEU A 53 -4.60 3.60 0.47
N ASN A 54 -5.90 3.50 0.18
CA ASN A 54 -6.38 3.27 -1.18
C ASN A 54 -6.06 4.44 -2.11
N TRP A 55 -6.21 5.67 -1.63
CA TRP A 55 -5.82 6.84 -2.41
C TRP A 55 -4.30 6.86 -2.62
N TYR A 56 -3.54 6.59 -1.56
CA TYR A 56 -2.09 6.59 -1.63
C TYR A 56 -1.56 5.53 -2.63
N ALA A 57 -2.10 4.31 -2.59
CA ALA A 57 -1.77 3.25 -3.55
C ALA A 57 -2.08 3.66 -5.00
N LYS A 58 -3.21 4.34 -5.25
CA LYS A 58 -3.53 4.87 -6.59
C LYS A 58 -2.53 5.92 -7.07
N GLN A 59 -2.01 6.76 -6.17
CA GLN A 59 -0.97 7.74 -6.53
C GLN A 59 0.35 7.06 -6.91
N ILE A 60 0.71 5.97 -6.23
CA ILE A 60 1.90 5.16 -6.57
C ILE A 60 1.70 4.51 -7.94
N VAL A 61 0.57 3.86 -8.17
CA VAL A 61 0.25 3.20 -9.44
C VAL A 61 0.17 4.18 -10.61
N ALA A 62 -0.34 5.40 -10.39
CA ALA A 62 -0.42 6.43 -11.43
C ALA A 62 0.95 6.91 -11.94
N LYS A 63 2.04 6.59 -11.22
CA LYS A 63 3.42 6.90 -11.59
C LYS A 63 4.18 5.72 -12.20
N LEU A 64 3.51 4.57 -12.40
CA LEU A 64 4.02 3.42 -13.14
C LEU A 64 3.87 3.63 -14.65
#